data_AF-A0A9P2P387-F1
#
_entry.id   AF-A0A9P2P387-F1
#
_cell.length_a   1.000
_cell.length_b   1.000
_cell.length_c   1.000
_cell.angle_alpha   90.00
_cell.angle_beta   90.00
_cell.angle_gamma   90.00
#
_symmetry.space_group_name_H-M   'P 1'
#
loop_
_entity.id
_entity.type
_entity.pdbx_description
1 polymer ?
#
loop_
_entity_poly.entity_id
_entity_poly.type
_entity_poly.pdbx_seq_one_letter_code
_entity_poly.pdbx_strand_id
1 'polypeptide(L)'
;REDIDDKIFYVGRAYGEIEHPQEIYKTKKKYSTKNYIDLSTKNHKELVNIALIKIKIESDFVSFSLNKFVNVLYELSLITQPEYNKFMYGNENRKFIEFVQLGLSSSLINFLIRENQIDNIFIDENGYLNYHNEFINFLHKQDDLVQFELSKFITVQ
;
A
#
# COMPACT_ATOMS: atom_id res chain seq x y z
N ARG A 1 6.43 -0.58 -36.75
CA ARG A 1 6.94 0.41 -35.78
C ARG A 1 6.78 -0.28 -34.45
N GLU A 2 7.86 -0.88 -33.93
CA GLU A 2 7.83 -1.35 -32.54
C GLU A 2 7.88 -0.09 -31.67
N ASP A 3 6.89 0.08 -30.81
CA ASP A 3 6.72 1.28 -30.01
C ASP A 3 7.88 1.39 -29.01
N ILE A 4 8.81 2.29 -29.31
CA ILE A 4 9.93 2.68 -28.43
C ILE A 4 9.40 3.15 -27.06
N ASP A 5 8.15 3.63 -27.02
CA ASP A 5 7.46 4.11 -25.81
C ASP A 5 7.22 3.00 -24.78
N ASP A 6 6.94 1.76 -25.20
CA ASP A 6 6.66 0.66 -24.27
C ASP A 6 7.92 0.16 -23.55
N LYS A 7 9.11 0.47 -24.09
CA LYS A 7 10.40 0.03 -23.55
C LYS A 7 10.99 1.06 -22.58
N ILE A 8 10.63 2.34 -22.70
CA ILE A 8 11.17 3.43 -21.89
C ILE A 8 10.19 3.81 -20.78
N PHE A 9 10.56 3.50 -19.54
CA PHE A 9 9.64 3.63 -18.41
C PHE A 9 10.09 4.72 -17.44
N TYR A 10 9.17 5.60 -17.05
CA TYR A 10 9.44 6.64 -16.05
C TYR A 10 9.48 6.05 -14.64
N VAL A 11 10.56 6.27 -13.91
CA VAL A 11 10.77 5.81 -12.52
C VAL A 11 11.17 6.94 -11.56
N GLY A 12 11.30 8.16 -12.08
CA GLY A 12 11.67 9.35 -11.31
C GLY A 12 13.18 9.46 -11.03
N ARG A 13 13.56 10.60 -10.45
CA ARG A 13 14.98 11.01 -10.29
C ARG A 13 15.85 10.06 -9.47
N ALA A 14 15.28 9.34 -8.51
CA ALA A 14 16.04 8.48 -7.62
C ALA A 14 16.52 7.18 -8.29
N TYR A 15 15.79 6.71 -9.31
CA TYR A 15 16.02 5.42 -9.97
C TYR A 15 16.20 5.53 -11.48
N GLY A 16 16.10 6.74 -12.05
CA GLY A 16 16.28 6.96 -13.47
C GLY A 16 17.74 6.83 -13.90
N GLU A 17 17.95 6.15 -15.01
CA GLU A 17 19.29 5.89 -15.58
C GLU A 17 19.52 6.68 -16.87
N ILE A 18 18.43 6.88 -17.63
CA ILE A 18 18.44 7.54 -18.92
C ILE A 18 17.48 8.74 -18.93
N GLU A 19 17.77 9.65 -19.84
CA GLU A 19 16.86 10.73 -20.21
C GLU A 19 15.86 10.20 -21.23
N HIS A 20 14.66 10.77 -21.29
CA HIS A 20 13.71 10.35 -22.30
C HIS A 20 14.24 10.70 -23.70
N PRO A 21 14.31 9.75 -24.65
CA PRO A 21 14.89 9.99 -25.96
C PRO A 21 14.27 11.19 -26.68
N GLN A 22 12.97 11.45 -26.50
CA GLN A 22 12.29 12.60 -27.13
C GLN A 22 12.47 13.93 -26.38
N GLU A 23 12.82 13.93 -25.10
CA GLU A 23 13.09 15.15 -24.32
C GLU A 23 14.42 15.80 -24.73
N ILE A 24 15.40 14.96 -25.10
CA ILE A 24 16.71 15.36 -25.63
C ILE A 24 16.55 16.22 -26.89
N TYR A 25 15.62 15.87 -27.79
CA TYR A 25 15.42 16.58 -29.05
C TYR A 25 14.59 17.87 -28.91
N LYS A 26 13.68 17.93 -27.92
CA LYS A 26 12.77 19.09 -27.75
C LYS A 26 13.38 20.21 -26.93
N THR A 27 14.31 19.92 -26.04
CA THR A 27 14.89 20.94 -25.16
C THR A 27 16.40 21.02 -25.37
N LYS A 28 16.87 22.08 -26.03
CA LYS A 28 18.30 22.48 -26.02
C LYS A 28 18.75 22.95 -24.61
N LYS A 29 18.18 22.39 -23.54
CA LYS A 29 18.50 22.73 -22.16
C LYS A 29 19.50 21.71 -21.62
N LYS A 30 20.59 22.22 -21.05
CA LYS A 30 21.73 21.51 -20.46
C LYS A 30 21.39 20.72 -19.17
N TYR A 31 20.11 20.56 -18.85
CA TYR A 31 19.62 19.99 -17.59
C TYR A 31 18.47 19.03 -17.87
N SER A 32 18.77 17.98 -18.61
CA SER A 32 17.87 16.85 -18.76
C SER A 32 18.11 15.91 -17.57
N THR A 33 17.04 15.56 -16.88
CA THR A 33 17.11 14.73 -15.66
C THR A 33 16.88 13.28 -16.02
N LYS A 34 17.83 12.42 -15.61
CA LYS A 34 17.70 10.97 -15.74
C LYS A 34 16.57 10.47 -14.85
N ASN A 35 15.40 10.28 -15.43
CA ASN A 35 14.18 9.86 -14.73
C ASN A 35 13.59 8.57 -15.30
N TYR A 36 14.20 8.04 -16.36
CA TYR A 36 13.67 6.93 -17.13
C TYR A 36 14.63 5.75 -17.11
N ILE A 37 14.12 4.57 -17.41
CA ILE A 37 14.88 3.33 -17.59
C ILE A 37 14.45 2.67 -18.90
N ASP A 38 15.38 1.99 -19.56
CA ASP A 38 15.07 1.13 -20.70
C ASP A 38 14.90 -0.31 -20.21
N LEU A 39 13.65 -0.79 -20.18
CA LEU A 39 13.28 -2.13 -19.73
C LEU A 39 13.89 -3.23 -20.60
N SER A 40 14.17 -2.94 -21.88
CA SER A 40 14.73 -3.93 -22.79
C SER A 40 16.17 -4.31 -22.45
N THR A 41 16.86 -3.47 -21.68
CA THR A 41 18.24 -3.71 -21.23
C THR A 41 18.33 -4.53 -19.95
N LYS A 42 17.20 -4.82 -19.30
CA LYS A 42 17.14 -5.39 -17.95
C LYS A 42 16.91 -6.89 -17.98
N ASN A 43 17.59 -7.60 -17.09
CA ASN A 43 17.32 -9.02 -16.86
C ASN A 43 16.06 -9.21 -15.99
N HIS A 44 15.58 -10.46 -15.90
CA HIS A 44 14.36 -10.77 -15.15
C HIS A 44 14.39 -10.32 -13.69
N LYS A 45 15.52 -10.50 -12.99
CA LYS A 45 15.66 -10.09 -11.58
C LYS A 45 15.59 -8.57 -11.43
N GLU A 46 16.21 -7.84 -12.34
CA GLU A 46 16.14 -6.38 -12.38
C GLU A 46 14.72 -5.89 -12.67
N LEU A 47 14.02 -6.51 -13.63
CA LEU A 47 12.63 -6.19 -13.94
C LEU A 47 11.70 -6.40 -12.74
N VAL A 48 11.86 -7.49 -12.01
CA VAL A 48 11.12 -7.75 -10.76
C VAL A 48 11.40 -6.65 -9.73
N ASN A 49 12.67 -6.29 -9.52
CA ASN A 49 13.03 -5.24 -8.58
C ASN A 49 12.47 -3.87 -8.99
N ILE A 50 12.53 -3.53 -10.28
CA ILE A 50 11.97 -2.29 -10.83
C ILE A 50 10.46 -2.24 -10.59
N ALA A 51 9.74 -3.33 -10.82
CA ALA A 51 8.31 -3.41 -10.57
C ALA A 51 8.00 -3.15 -9.08
N LEU A 52 8.75 -3.77 -8.17
CA LEU A 52 8.59 -3.54 -6.72
C LEU A 52 8.85 -2.08 -6.33
N ILE A 53 9.93 -1.48 -6.85
CA ILE A 53 10.25 -0.07 -6.61
C ILE A 53 9.13 0.84 -7.12
N LYS A 54 8.62 0.58 -8.33
CA LYS A 54 7.55 1.39 -8.92
C LYS A 54 6.27 1.33 -8.09
N ILE A 55 5.84 0.12 -7.72
CA ILE A 55 4.67 -0.09 -6.84
C ILE A 55 4.84 0.69 -5.55
N LYS A 56 6.04 0.63 -4.93
CA LYS A 56 6.33 1.38 -3.71
C LYS A 56 6.21 2.89 -3.93
N ILE A 57 6.86 3.45 -4.96
CA ILE A 57 6.84 4.89 -5.25
C ILE A 57 5.41 5.38 -5.47
N GLU A 58 4.61 4.65 -6.23
CA GLU A 58 3.21 5.02 -6.49
C GLU A 58 2.36 4.94 -5.22
N SER A 59 2.52 3.88 -4.43
CA SER A 59 1.84 3.74 -3.14
C SER A 59 2.21 4.86 -2.16
N ASP A 60 3.50 5.21 -2.08
CA ASP A 60 4.01 6.30 -1.26
C ASP A 60 3.46 7.64 -1.77
N PHE A 61 3.40 7.86 -3.08
CA PHE A 61 2.83 9.09 -3.66
C PHE A 61 1.36 9.27 -3.29
N VAL A 62 0.53 8.23 -3.45
CA VAL A 62 -0.88 8.26 -3.06
C VAL A 62 -0.99 8.58 -1.56
N SER A 63 -0.25 7.85 -0.73
CA SER A 63 -0.31 7.97 0.72
C SER A 63 0.15 9.34 1.24
N PHE A 64 1.24 9.90 0.70
CA PHE A 64 1.82 11.15 1.19
C PHE A 64 1.28 12.40 0.53
N SER A 65 0.77 12.29 -0.69
CA SER A 65 0.30 13.45 -1.47
C SER A 65 -1.22 13.50 -1.48
N LEU A 66 -1.89 12.44 -1.93
CA LEU A 66 -3.34 12.46 -2.10
C LEU A 66 -4.08 12.45 -0.76
N ASN A 67 -3.63 11.65 0.22
CA ASN A 67 -4.30 11.61 1.52
C ASN A 67 -4.31 12.98 2.22
N LYS A 68 -3.27 13.81 2.03
CA LYS A 68 -3.27 15.17 2.60
C LYS A 68 -4.40 16.04 2.03
N PHE A 69 -4.64 15.94 0.72
CA PHE A 69 -5.73 16.69 0.10
C PHE A 69 -7.09 16.17 0.58
N VAL A 70 -7.26 14.85 0.67
CA VAL A 70 -8.53 14.27 1.14
C VAL A 70 -8.78 14.58 2.62
N ASN A 71 -7.74 14.61 3.46
CA ASN A 71 -7.83 15.12 4.84
C ASN A 71 -8.36 16.55 4.88
N VAL A 72 -7.80 17.46 4.07
CA VAL A 72 -8.25 18.85 3.99
C VAL A 72 -9.70 18.94 3.52
N LEU A 73 -10.09 18.16 2.51
CA LEU A 73 -11.50 18.13 2.05
C LEU A 73 -12.44 17.68 3.17
N TYR A 74 -12.03 16.70 3.97
CA TYR A 74 -12.80 16.22 5.10
C TYR A 74 -12.89 17.26 6.24
N GLU A 75 -11.77 17.89 6.61
CA GLU A 75 -11.75 18.95 7.63
C GLU A 75 -12.61 20.16 7.23
N LEU A 76 -12.63 20.52 5.95
CA LEU A 76 -13.50 21.57 5.40
C LEU A 76 -14.96 21.13 5.23
N SER A 77 -15.32 19.92 5.65
CA SER A 77 -16.66 19.34 5.51
C SER A 77 -17.17 19.30 4.06
N LEU A 78 -16.25 19.19 3.09
CA LEU A 78 -16.56 19.09 1.65
C LEU A 78 -16.84 17.65 1.22
N ILE A 79 -16.41 16.68 2.00
CA ILE A 79 -16.73 15.25 1.85
C ILE A 79 -17.26 14.71 3.18
N THR A 80 -18.09 13.68 3.10
CA THR A 80 -18.68 13.00 4.25
C THR A 80 -17.70 12.02 4.90
N GLN A 81 -17.95 11.65 6.16
CA GLN A 81 -17.15 10.62 6.86
C GLN A 81 -17.11 9.27 6.11
N PRO A 82 -18.21 8.74 5.53
CA PRO A 82 -18.16 7.53 4.72
C PRO A 82 -17.26 7.67 3.48
N GLU A 83 -17.34 8.80 2.76
CA GLU A 83 -16.48 9.05 1.59
C GLU A 83 -15.00 9.14 1.97
N TYR A 84 -14.71 9.83 3.07
CA TYR A 84 -13.38 9.90 3.65
C TYR A 84 -12.86 8.49 4.02
N ASN A 85 -13.67 7.72 4.74
CA ASN A 85 -13.32 6.38 5.20
C ASN A 85 -13.04 5.43 4.04
N LYS A 86 -13.90 5.46 3.02
CA LYS A 86 -13.74 4.64 1.82
C LYS A 86 -12.46 5.00 1.07
N PHE A 87 -12.09 6.29 0.99
CA PHE A 87 -10.85 6.71 0.35
C PHE A 87 -9.62 6.29 1.17
N MET A 88 -9.61 6.58 2.47
CA MET A 88 -8.45 6.37 3.34
C MET A 88 -8.20 4.92 3.70
N TYR A 89 -9.28 4.18 3.94
CA TYR A 89 -9.21 2.83 4.51
C TYR A 89 -9.79 1.77 3.58
N GLY A 90 -10.35 2.16 2.41
CA GLY A 90 -10.97 1.23 1.47
C GLY A 90 -12.29 0.64 1.95
N ASN A 91 -12.80 1.07 3.12
CA ASN A 91 -13.99 0.51 3.75
C ASN A 91 -14.72 1.59 4.58
N GLU A 92 -16.02 1.42 4.77
CA GLU A 92 -16.86 2.28 5.61
C GLU A 92 -17.19 1.64 6.97
N ASN A 93 -16.91 0.34 7.13
CA ASN A 93 -17.13 -0.40 8.36
C ASN A 93 -16.17 0.08 9.46
N ARG A 94 -16.74 0.59 10.55
CA ARG A 94 -15.99 1.11 11.70
C ARG A 94 -14.98 0.12 12.27
N LYS A 95 -15.37 -1.14 12.44
CA LYS A 95 -14.51 -2.17 13.02
C LYS A 95 -13.32 -2.49 12.10
N PHE A 96 -13.55 -2.51 10.78
CA PHE A 96 -12.48 -2.63 9.79
C PHE A 96 -11.48 -1.48 9.93
N ILE A 97 -11.98 -0.24 10.01
CA ILE A 97 -11.17 0.97 10.13
C ILE A 97 -10.34 0.97 11.41
N GLU A 98 -10.94 0.60 12.54
CA GLU A 98 -10.27 0.49 13.84
C GLU A 98 -9.06 -0.49 13.78
N PHE A 99 -9.21 -1.64 13.11
CA PHE A 99 -8.09 -2.57 12.94
C PHE A 99 -7.01 -2.07 11.97
N VAL A 100 -7.39 -1.38 10.89
CA VAL A 100 -6.42 -0.73 9.99
C VAL A 100 -5.61 0.33 10.76
N GLN A 101 -6.27 1.11 11.62
CA GLN A 101 -5.63 2.14 12.43
C GLN A 101 -4.64 1.56 13.46
N LEU A 102 -4.88 0.34 13.95
CA LEU A 102 -3.89 -0.40 14.76
C LEU A 102 -2.70 -0.93 13.94
N GLY A 103 -2.79 -0.93 12.62
CA GLY A 103 -1.73 -1.40 11.72
C GLY A 103 -1.94 -2.81 11.16
N LEU A 104 -3.12 -3.42 11.33
CA LEU A 104 -3.43 -4.68 10.65
C LEU A 104 -3.56 -4.43 9.15
N SER A 105 -3.01 -5.36 8.35
CA SER A 105 -3.13 -5.29 6.90
C SER A 105 -4.58 -5.51 6.47
N SER A 106 -5.04 -4.78 5.43
CA SER A 106 -6.38 -5.01 4.87
C SER A 106 -6.59 -6.45 4.41
N SER A 107 -5.52 -7.11 3.95
CA SER A 107 -5.53 -8.53 3.58
C SER A 107 -5.84 -9.43 4.77
N LEU A 108 -5.19 -9.21 5.92
CA LEU A 108 -5.45 -9.95 7.15
C LEU A 108 -6.86 -9.70 7.68
N ILE A 109 -7.34 -8.46 7.65
CA ILE A 109 -8.70 -8.14 8.11
C ILE A 109 -9.74 -8.83 7.21
N ASN A 110 -9.57 -8.76 5.88
CA ASN A 110 -10.45 -9.43 4.93
C ASN A 110 -10.42 -10.96 5.10
N PHE A 111 -9.24 -11.51 5.39
CA PHE A 111 -9.07 -12.92 5.74
C PHE A 111 -9.90 -13.28 6.99
N LEU A 112 -9.77 -12.52 8.08
CA LEU A 112 -10.52 -12.74 9.32
C LEU A 112 -12.04 -12.59 9.13
N ILE A 113 -12.49 -11.65 8.29
CA ILE A 113 -13.90 -11.49 7.94
C ILE A 113 -14.41 -12.75 7.22
N ARG A 114 -13.67 -13.23 6.21
CA ARG A 114 -14.07 -14.41 5.44
C ARG A 114 -14.15 -15.68 6.30
N GLU A 115 -13.25 -15.82 7.27
CA GLU A 115 -13.24 -16.95 8.21
C GLU A 115 -14.21 -16.77 9.41
N ASN A 116 -15.03 -15.70 9.40
CA ASN A 116 -15.95 -15.33 10.50
C ASN A 116 -15.24 -15.19 11.86
N GLN A 117 -13.99 -14.73 11.87
CA GLN A 117 -13.19 -14.54 13.08
C GLN A 117 -13.06 -13.08 13.50
N ILE A 118 -13.49 -12.15 12.66
CA ILE A 118 -13.42 -10.71 12.95
C ILE A 118 -14.16 -10.34 14.25
N ASP A 119 -15.19 -11.10 14.61
CA ASP A 119 -15.96 -10.90 15.84
C ASP A 119 -15.35 -11.54 17.08
N ASN A 120 -14.38 -12.43 16.89
CA ASN A 120 -13.64 -13.04 17.98
C ASN A 120 -12.44 -12.21 18.41
N ILE A 121 -12.14 -11.09 17.73
CA ILE A 121 -11.12 -10.11 18.12
C ILE A 121 -11.73 -8.73 18.39
N PHE A 122 -11.14 -7.99 19.31
CA PHE A 122 -11.57 -6.65 19.69
C PHE A 122 -10.41 -5.82 20.23
N ILE A 123 -10.58 -4.50 20.23
CA ILE A 123 -9.61 -3.55 20.79
C ILE A 123 -10.13 -3.13 22.17
N ASP A 124 -9.30 -3.21 23.19
CA ASP A 124 -9.67 -2.74 24.53
C ASP A 124 -9.51 -1.22 24.68
N GLU A 125 -9.87 -0.71 25.86
CA GLU A 125 -9.74 0.72 26.20
C GLU A 125 -8.30 1.26 26.16
N ASN A 126 -7.31 0.37 26.27
CA ASN A 126 -5.89 0.71 26.21
C ASN A 126 -5.32 0.63 24.79
N GLY A 127 -6.15 0.26 23.80
CA GLY A 127 -5.74 0.12 22.40
C GLY A 127 -5.07 -1.22 22.08
N TYR A 128 -5.12 -2.21 22.97
CA TYR A 128 -4.53 -3.53 22.69
C TYR A 128 -5.53 -4.45 22.00
N LEU A 129 -5.02 -5.25 21.05
CA LEU A 129 -5.80 -6.27 20.36
C LEU A 129 -5.96 -7.49 21.27
N ASN A 130 -7.20 -7.73 21.69
CA ASN A 130 -7.62 -8.85 22.51
C ASN A 130 -8.50 -9.80 21.70
N TYR A 131 -8.69 -11.01 22.22
CA TYR A 131 -9.40 -12.08 21.54
C TYR A 131 -10.20 -12.95 22.51
N HIS A 132 -11.25 -13.58 22.01
CA HIS A 132 -12.03 -14.58 22.74
C HIS A 132 -11.38 -15.97 22.62
N ASN A 133 -11.65 -16.87 23.56
CA ASN A 133 -11.04 -18.20 23.61
C ASN A 133 -11.20 -19.01 22.31
N GLU A 134 -12.32 -18.85 21.60
CA GLU A 134 -12.57 -19.50 20.30
C GLU A 134 -11.53 -19.13 19.24
N PHE A 135 -10.94 -17.94 19.34
CA PHE A 135 -9.93 -17.45 18.39
C PHE A 135 -8.59 -18.20 18.49
N ILE A 136 -8.24 -18.73 19.66
CA ILE A 136 -6.97 -19.46 19.86
C ILE A 136 -6.95 -20.72 18.98
N ASN A 137 -8.05 -21.46 18.99
CA ASN A 137 -8.20 -22.67 18.19
C ASN A 137 -8.15 -22.38 16.70
N PHE A 138 -8.64 -21.21 16.28
CA PHE A 138 -8.50 -20.74 14.91
C PHE A 138 -7.04 -20.39 14.60
N LEU A 139 -6.37 -19.61 15.45
CA LEU A 139 -5.01 -19.13 15.26
C LEU A 139 -4.01 -20.28 15.07
N HIS A 140 -4.07 -21.31 15.92
CA HIS A 140 -3.19 -22.47 15.83
C HIS A 140 -3.37 -23.34 14.58
N LYS A 141 -4.49 -23.18 13.86
CA LYS A 141 -4.75 -23.89 12.61
C LYS A 141 -4.28 -23.13 11.37
N GLN A 142 -3.85 -21.88 11.51
CA GLN A 142 -3.42 -21.06 10.39
C GLN A 142 -1.98 -21.37 9.98
N ASP A 143 -1.58 -20.90 8.80
CA ASP A 143 -0.19 -20.98 8.37
C ASP A 143 0.74 -20.03 9.16
N ASP A 144 2.05 -20.25 9.01
CA ASP A 144 3.09 -19.51 9.71
C ASP A 144 3.04 -17.99 9.43
N LEU A 145 2.59 -17.58 8.24
CA LEU A 145 2.53 -16.16 7.87
C LEU A 145 1.40 -15.46 8.63
N VAL A 146 0.21 -16.05 8.67
CA VAL A 146 -0.93 -15.52 9.41
C VAL A 146 -0.64 -15.48 10.91
N GLN A 147 -0.06 -16.55 11.45
CA GLN A 147 0.37 -16.59 12.85
C GLN A 147 1.40 -15.50 13.14
N PHE A 148 2.38 -15.33 12.27
CA PHE A 148 3.39 -14.27 12.41
C PHE A 148 2.77 -12.86 12.36
N GLU A 149 1.86 -12.57 11.43
CA GLU A 149 1.22 -11.26 11.38
C GLU A 149 0.41 -10.96 12.65
N LEU A 150 -0.38 -11.91 13.13
CA LEU A 150 -1.22 -11.73 14.33
C LEU A 150 -0.40 -11.64 15.62
N SER A 151 0.71 -12.39 15.73
CA SER A 151 1.59 -12.35 16.90
C SER A 151 2.24 -10.98 17.17
N LYS A 152 2.27 -10.08 16.18
CA LYS A 152 2.74 -8.69 16.38
C LYS A 152 1.79 -7.85 17.23
N PHE A 153 0.52 -8.23 17.26
CA PHE A 153 -0.55 -7.51 17.94
C PHE A 153 -1.07 -8.26 19.15
N ILE A 154 -0.97 -9.59 19.12
CA ILE A 154 -1.49 -10.49 20.13
C ILE A 154 -0.32 -11.19 20.82
N THR A 155 -0.17 -10.97 22.13
CA THR A 155 0.74 -11.79 22.93
C THR A 155 -0.02 -13.03 23.39
N VAL A 156 0.20 -14.16 22.71
CA VAL A 156 -0.27 -15.46 23.19
C VAL A 156 0.59 -15.82 24.40
N GLN A 157 -0.02 -15.85 25.60
CA GLN A 157 0.62 -16.36 26.82
C GLN A 157 0.60 -17.88 26.85
#